data_AF-A0A954J464-F1
#
_entry.id   AF-A0A954J464-F1
#
_cell.length_a   1.000
_cell.length_b   1.000
_cell.length_c   1.000
_cell.angle_alpha   90.00
_cell.angle_beta   90.00
_cell.angle_gamma   90.00
#
_symmetry.space_group_name_H-M   'P 1'
#
loop_
_entity.id
_entity.type
_entity.pdbx_description
1 polymer ?
#
loop_
_entity_poly.entity_id
_entity_poly.type
_entity_poly.pdbx_seq_one_letter_code
_entity_poly.pdbx_strand_id
1 'polypeptide(L)'
;MAAELACQGWDAGEEPVWRALGGEISRARVRRVLRELKAEYRKRRRAHLEAQRVSMEVHARDAVWALDATHLGRDEEGRAVQAEVVREVASTRTLHVSVGRCASGRDVVRVLERVVRERGGAPLVLQVDNGAAYTSQALGEWCWSRGVVVLRNRPRTPQHNPTVEHGMHELKWSSGFGRGVHVDDVRRARERIVRVARGIDTRRPRCTRSWLTAVEADRAAPHWSAYTTRAGFRTKVTCALVEALLDCTSRAAERRACREAILATLEELSVITRTRGGRSRSAQCAEIIS
;
A
#
# COMPACT_ATOMS: atom_id res chain seq x y z
N MET A 1 15.57 -19.07 31.17
CA MET A 1 15.15 -19.28 29.77
C MET A 1 14.56 -18.04 29.11
N ALA A 2 13.45 -17.44 29.60
CA ALA A 2 12.85 -16.28 28.95
C ALA A 2 13.76 -15.02 28.99
N ALA A 3 14.40 -14.75 30.12
CA ALA A 3 15.39 -13.68 30.25
C ALA A 3 16.59 -13.89 29.31
N GLU A 4 17.08 -15.13 29.21
CA GLU A 4 18.19 -15.49 28.32
C GLU A 4 17.83 -15.29 26.84
N LEU A 5 16.65 -15.75 26.43
CA LEU A 5 16.16 -15.53 25.06
C LEU A 5 15.97 -14.04 24.75
N ALA A 6 15.56 -13.23 25.72
CA ALA A 6 15.44 -11.79 25.55
C ALA A 6 16.82 -11.11 25.40
N CYS A 7 17.83 -11.58 26.14
CA CYS A 7 19.22 -11.11 26.04
C CYS A 7 19.85 -11.47 24.69
N GLN A 8 19.68 -12.70 24.23
CA GLN A 8 20.28 -13.20 22.98
C GLN A 8 19.52 -12.81 21.71
N GLY A 9 18.27 -12.35 21.83
CA GLY A 9 17.40 -12.05 20.71
C GLY A 9 16.41 -13.18 20.37
N TRP A 10 15.20 -12.79 19.94
CA TRP A 10 14.08 -13.72 19.69
C TRP A 10 14.28 -14.61 18.44
N ASP A 11 15.33 -14.37 17.65
CA ASP A 11 15.80 -15.18 16.54
C ASP A 11 16.78 -16.29 16.95
N ALA A 12 17.39 -16.20 18.14
CA ALA A 12 18.41 -17.14 18.64
C ALA A 12 17.97 -18.62 18.58
N GLY A 13 18.85 -19.49 18.10
CA GLY A 13 18.63 -20.93 18.01
C GLY A 13 18.61 -21.63 19.39
N GLU A 14 18.42 -22.95 19.40
CA GLU A 14 18.44 -23.72 20.66
C GLU A 14 19.81 -23.81 21.30
N GLU A 15 20.87 -23.91 20.48
CA GLU A 15 22.24 -24.16 20.92
C GLU A 15 22.81 -23.00 21.78
N PRO A 16 22.66 -21.71 21.39
CA PRO A 16 23.13 -20.59 22.21
C PRO A 16 22.43 -20.49 23.57
N VAL A 17 21.12 -20.76 23.61
CA VAL A 17 20.33 -20.73 24.86
C VAL A 17 20.65 -21.94 25.73
N TRP A 18 20.85 -23.12 25.14
CA TRP A 18 21.23 -24.32 25.88
C TRP A 18 22.61 -24.19 26.54
N ARG A 19 23.59 -23.62 25.83
CA ARG A 19 24.93 -23.35 26.37
C ARG A 19 24.90 -22.35 27.53
N ALA A 20 24.11 -21.29 27.41
CA ALA A 20 23.96 -20.30 28.48
C ALA A 20 23.29 -20.88 29.75
N LEU A 21 22.53 -21.97 29.62
CA LEU A 21 21.93 -22.70 30.75
C LEU A 21 22.85 -23.79 31.32
N GLY A 22 24.15 -23.78 30.98
CA GLY A 22 25.14 -24.72 31.52
C GLY A 22 24.93 -26.19 31.12
N GLY A 23 24.05 -26.48 30.17
CA GLY A 23 23.72 -27.86 29.78
C GLY A 23 22.89 -28.64 30.81
N GLU A 24 22.42 -28.00 31.88
CA GLU A 24 21.65 -28.62 32.98
C GLU A 24 20.28 -29.19 32.55
N ILE A 25 19.78 -28.74 31.38
CA ILE A 25 18.49 -29.12 30.84
C ILE A 25 18.68 -29.75 29.46
N SER A 26 17.89 -30.77 29.13
CA SER A 26 17.96 -31.42 27.82
C SER A 26 17.66 -30.44 26.67
N ARG A 27 18.37 -30.59 25.56
CA ARG A 27 18.17 -29.79 24.34
C ARG A 27 16.73 -29.87 23.82
N ALA A 28 16.08 -31.03 23.93
CA ALA A 28 14.68 -31.20 23.55
C ALA A 28 13.72 -30.34 24.39
N ARG A 29 13.97 -30.23 25.70
CA ARG A 29 13.19 -29.37 26.60
C ARG A 29 13.45 -27.89 26.31
N VAL A 30 14.70 -27.51 26.05
CA VAL A 30 15.05 -26.14 25.61
C VAL A 30 14.31 -25.78 24.31
N ARG A 31 14.37 -26.65 23.30
CA ARG A 31 13.67 -26.47 22.01
C ARG A 31 12.17 -26.26 22.18
N ARG A 32 11.51 -27.10 23.00
CA ARG A 32 10.06 -27.01 23.26
C ARG A 32 9.69 -25.66 23.88
N VAL A 33 10.36 -25.28 24.98
CA VAL A 33 10.08 -24.02 25.69
C VAL A 33 10.41 -22.81 24.82
N LEU A 34 11.49 -22.85 24.04
CA LEU A 34 11.81 -21.79 23.07
C LEU A 34 10.73 -21.62 22.01
N ARG A 35 10.14 -22.73 21.51
CA ARG A 35 9.05 -22.67 20.54
C ARG A 35 7.83 -21.96 21.13
N GLU A 36 7.45 -22.28 22.36
CA GLU A 36 6.34 -21.67 23.09
C GLU A 36 6.58 -20.19 23.35
N LEU A 37 7.74 -19.83 23.91
CA LEU A 37 8.12 -18.44 24.17
C LEU A 37 8.14 -17.60 22.89
N LYS A 38 8.70 -18.12 21.79
CA LYS A 38 8.70 -17.44 20.49
C LYS A 38 7.30 -17.30 19.92
N ALA A 39 6.41 -18.28 20.11
CA ALA A 39 5.02 -18.19 19.66
C ALA A 39 4.28 -17.07 20.41
N GLU A 40 4.43 -17.01 21.73
CA GLU A 40 3.83 -15.98 22.58
C GLU A 40 4.39 -14.59 22.24
N TYR A 41 5.71 -14.46 22.05
CA TYR A 41 6.31 -13.22 21.57
C TYR A 41 5.77 -12.78 20.21
N ARG A 42 5.65 -13.71 19.23
CA ARG A 42 5.07 -13.39 17.91
C ARG A 42 3.62 -12.94 18.03
N LYS A 43 2.83 -13.54 18.93
CA LYS A 43 1.45 -13.15 19.22
C LYS A 43 1.39 -11.73 19.78
N ARG A 44 2.16 -11.44 20.83
CA ARG A 44 2.25 -10.09 21.44
C ARG A 44 2.75 -9.05 20.44
N ARG A 45 3.78 -9.37 19.67
CA ARG A 45 4.32 -8.49 18.62
C ARG A 45 3.30 -8.22 17.53
N ARG A 46 2.52 -9.22 17.10
CA ARG A 46 1.43 -9.03 16.14
C ARG A 46 0.36 -8.10 16.69
N ALA A 47 -0.11 -8.32 17.92
CA ALA A 47 -1.09 -7.46 18.58
C ALA A 47 -0.59 -6.02 18.73
N HIS A 48 0.67 -5.84 19.11
CA HIS A 48 1.30 -4.50 19.18
C HIS A 48 1.34 -3.80 17.82
N LEU A 49 1.75 -4.51 16.77
CA LEU A 49 1.78 -3.96 15.40
C LEU A 49 0.37 -3.64 14.89
N GLU A 50 -0.63 -4.44 15.26
CA GLU A 50 -2.03 -4.22 14.92
C GLU A 50 -2.60 -2.99 15.63
N ALA A 51 -2.32 -2.83 16.92
CA ALA A 51 -2.71 -1.64 17.69
C ALA A 51 -2.06 -0.34 17.17
N GLN A 52 -0.86 -0.43 16.60
CA GLN A 52 -0.17 0.71 16.00
C GLN A 52 -0.46 0.90 14.50
N ARG A 53 -1.25 0.01 13.89
CA ARG A 53 -1.54 0.06 12.47
C ARG A 53 -2.37 1.30 12.17
N VAL A 54 -1.81 2.18 11.34
CA VAL A 54 -2.54 3.31 10.77
C VAL A 54 -3.25 2.81 9.52
N SER A 55 -4.58 2.84 9.54
CA SER A 55 -5.40 2.55 8.36
C SER A 55 -5.97 3.85 7.81
N MET A 56 -6.26 3.85 6.51
CA MET A 56 -6.84 4.97 5.79
C MET A 56 -8.05 4.45 5.02
N GLU A 57 -9.21 5.00 5.33
CA GLU A 57 -10.43 4.80 4.58
C GLU A 57 -10.62 6.02 3.66
N VAL A 58 -10.93 5.78 2.39
CA VAL A 58 -11.14 6.83 1.38
C VAL A 58 -12.60 6.83 1.01
N HIS A 59 -13.27 7.96 1.20
CA HIS A 59 -14.73 8.07 1.06
C HIS A 59 -15.17 8.49 -0.35
N ALA A 60 -14.25 9.02 -1.15
CA ALA A 60 -14.54 9.54 -2.47
C ALA A 60 -13.79 8.79 -3.57
N ARG A 61 -14.51 8.38 -4.62
CA ARG A 61 -13.89 7.81 -5.82
C ARG A 61 -13.06 8.86 -6.54
N ASP A 62 -12.02 8.40 -7.21
CA ASP A 62 -11.03 9.21 -7.90
C ASP A 62 -10.31 10.20 -6.97
N ALA A 63 -10.46 10.12 -5.64
CA ALA A 63 -9.65 10.91 -4.73
C ALA A 63 -8.21 10.40 -4.72
N VAL A 64 -8.04 9.09 -4.59
CA VAL A 64 -6.72 8.46 -4.49
C VAL A 64 -6.64 7.29 -5.44
N TRP A 65 -5.74 7.36 -6.40
CA TRP A 65 -5.34 6.19 -7.19
C TRP A 65 -4.04 5.64 -6.65
N ALA A 66 -3.95 4.31 -6.54
CA ALA A 66 -2.70 3.62 -6.25
C ALA A 66 -2.14 3.02 -7.55
N LEU A 67 -0.86 3.23 -7.78
CA LEU A 67 -0.11 2.62 -8.88
C LEU A 67 1.03 1.77 -8.30
N ASP A 68 1.10 0.52 -8.74
CA ASP A 68 2.11 -0.43 -8.31
C ASP A 68 2.44 -1.44 -9.42
N ALA A 69 3.68 -1.93 -9.41
CA ALA A 69 4.17 -2.95 -10.34
C ALA A 69 4.21 -4.31 -9.65
N THR A 70 3.80 -5.37 -10.36
CA THR A 70 3.94 -6.73 -9.85
C THR A 70 4.61 -7.65 -10.85
N HIS A 71 5.59 -8.43 -10.38
CA HIS A 71 6.29 -9.41 -11.22
C HIS A 71 5.37 -10.60 -11.55
N LEU A 72 5.23 -10.92 -12.84
CA LEU A 72 4.38 -12.00 -13.32
C LEU A 72 5.14 -13.28 -13.66
N GLY A 73 6.40 -13.17 -14.09
CA GLY A 73 7.21 -14.30 -14.53
C GLY A 73 8.37 -13.85 -15.43
N ARG A 74 8.95 -14.79 -16.18
CA ARG A 74 10.02 -14.52 -17.15
C ARG A 74 9.65 -15.01 -18.54
N ASP A 75 10.05 -14.27 -19.58
CA ASP A 75 9.89 -14.66 -20.98
C ASP A 75 10.95 -15.70 -21.42
N GLU A 76 10.90 -16.11 -22.69
CA GLU A 76 11.82 -17.08 -23.33
C GLU A 76 13.29 -16.69 -23.19
N GLU A 77 13.61 -15.40 -23.26
CA GLU A 77 14.96 -14.90 -23.07
C GLU A 77 15.31 -14.64 -21.59
N GLY A 78 14.48 -15.13 -20.66
CA GLY A 78 14.70 -15.03 -19.21
C GLY A 78 14.50 -13.62 -18.65
N ARG A 79 13.93 -12.68 -19.41
CA ARG A 79 13.71 -11.29 -18.98
C ARG A 79 12.45 -11.20 -18.14
N ALA A 80 12.44 -10.29 -17.17
CA ALA A 80 11.31 -10.14 -16.27
C ALA A 80 10.09 -9.53 -16.97
N VAL A 81 8.94 -10.19 -16.81
CA VAL A 81 7.62 -9.65 -17.18
C VAL A 81 6.93 -9.13 -15.93
N GLN A 82 6.40 -7.91 -16.02
CA GLN A 82 5.72 -7.20 -14.95
C GLN A 82 4.35 -6.71 -15.41
N ALA A 83 3.49 -6.45 -14.43
CA ALA A 83 2.22 -5.76 -14.64
C ALA A 83 2.22 -4.43 -13.89
N GLU A 84 1.96 -3.32 -14.58
CA GLU A 84 1.61 -2.05 -13.93
C GLU A 84 0.09 -2.03 -13.70
N VAL A 85 -0.31 -1.85 -12.45
CA VAL A 85 -1.71 -1.90 -12.04
C VAL A 85 -2.10 -0.56 -11.44
N VAL A 86 -3.11 0.08 -12.02
CA VAL A 86 -3.75 1.27 -11.44
C VAL A 86 -5.02 0.83 -10.73
N ARG A 87 -5.16 1.19 -9.45
CA ARG A 87 -6.31 0.86 -8.62
C ARG A 87 -6.93 2.11 -8.02
N GLU A 88 -8.26 2.16 -8.03
CA GLU A 88 -9.02 3.13 -7.23
C GLU A 88 -8.96 2.71 -5.77
N VAL A 89 -8.55 3.59 -4.85
CA VAL A 89 -8.37 3.19 -3.45
C VAL A 89 -9.70 3.07 -2.71
N ALA A 90 -10.68 3.94 -2.97
CA ALA A 90 -11.96 3.94 -2.26
C ALA A 90 -12.75 2.65 -2.51
N SER A 91 -12.92 2.29 -3.79
CA SER A 91 -13.67 1.10 -4.21
C SER A 91 -12.80 -0.16 -4.34
N THR A 92 -11.48 0.02 -4.33
CA THR A 92 -10.43 -0.99 -4.63
C THR A 92 -10.49 -1.55 -6.05
N ARG A 93 -11.30 -0.96 -6.92
CA ARG A 93 -11.47 -1.40 -8.31
C ARG A 93 -10.15 -1.30 -9.06
N THR A 94 -9.83 -2.30 -9.87
CA THR A 94 -8.71 -2.19 -10.80
C THR A 94 -9.13 -1.36 -12.01
N LEU A 95 -8.53 -0.17 -12.14
CA LEU A 95 -8.79 0.75 -13.24
C LEU A 95 -8.05 0.33 -14.51
N HIS A 96 -6.82 -0.14 -14.37
CA HIS A 96 -6.02 -0.59 -15.50
C HIS A 96 -5.00 -1.65 -15.11
N VAL A 97 -4.71 -2.53 -16.06
CA VAL A 97 -3.57 -3.45 -16.00
C VAL A 97 -2.85 -3.40 -17.35
N SER A 98 -1.58 -3.02 -17.32
CA SER A 98 -0.66 -3.22 -18.44
C SER A 98 0.27 -4.38 -18.12
N VAL A 99 0.78 -5.07 -19.14
CA VAL A 99 1.74 -6.17 -18.98
C VAL A 99 2.86 -5.98 -19.98
N GLY A 100 4.10 -6.13 -19.53
CA GLY A 100 5.27 -5.98 -20.37
C GLY A 100 6.57 -6.05 -19.55
N ARG A 101 7.61 -5.39 -20.05
CA ARG A 101 8.87 -5.20 -19.32
C ARG A 101 8.68 -4.15 -18.21
N CYS A 102 9.71 -3.95 -17.39
CA CYS A 102 9.74 -2.87 -16.41
C CYS A 102 9.39 -1.53 -17.07
N ALA A 103 8.37 -0.85 -16.56
CA ALA A 103 7.91 0.40 -17.13
C ALA A 103 8.90 1.54 -16.87
N SER A 104 9.13 2.38 -17.87
CA SER A 104 9.74 3.70 -17.69
C SER A 104 8.72 4.70 -17.16
N GLY A 105 9.20 5.87 -16.70
CA GLY A 105 8.32 6.98 -16.32
C GLY A 105 7.34 7.41 -17.42
N ARG A 106 7.77 7.37 -18.69
CA ARG A 106 6.91 7.68 -19.84
C ARG A 106 5.85 6.61 -20.06
N ASP A 107 6.18 5.34 -19.81
CA ASP A 107 5.22 4.24 -19.92
C ASP A 107 4.13 4.36 -18.87
N VAL A 108 4.50 4.71 -17.64
CA VAL A 108 3.58 5.01 -16.55
C VAL A 108 2.65 6.17 -16.93
N VAL A 109 3.19 7.28 -17.46
CA VAL A 109 2.37 8.41 -17.92
C VAL A 109 1.38 7.98 -19.00
N ARG A 110 1.77 7.16 -19.97
CA ARG A 110 0.86 6.63 -21.00
C ARG A 110 -0.28 5.80 -20.40
N VAL A 111 0.01 5.00 -19.38
CA VAL A 111 -1.00 4.23 -18.64
C VAL A 111 -1.95 5.19 -17.91
N LEU A 112 -1.44 6.18 -17.18
CA LEU A 112 -2.25 7.13 -16.43
C LEU A 112 -3.13 8.00 -17.35
N GLU A 113 -2.59 8.49 -18.46
CA GLU A 113 -3.36 9.22 -19.49
C GLU A 113 -4.53 8.40 -20.04
N ARG A 114 -4.32 7.10 -20.22
CA ARG A 114 -5.40 6.20 -20.63
C ARG A 114 -6.49 6.12 -19.56
N VAL A 115 -6.11 5.93 -18.30
CA VAL A 115 -7.07 5.86 -17.20
C VAL A 115 -7.81 7.19 -17.04
N VAL A 116 -7.13 8.33 -17.12
CA VAL A 116 -7.76 9.66 -17.07
C VAL A 116 -8.82 9.82 -18.16
N ARG A 117 -8.53 9.41 -19.39
CA ARG A 117 -9.51 9.46 -20.49
C ARG A 117 -10.71 8.56 -20.24
N GLU A 118 -10.47 7.35 -19.74
CA GLU A 118 -11.53 6.38 -19.43
C GLU A 118 -12.39 6.81 -18.22
N ARG A 119 -11.82 7.57 -17.28
CA ARG A 119 -12.50 8.07 -16.07
C ARG A 119 -13.10 9.47 -16.23
N GLY A 120 -12.67 10.23 -17.25
CA GLY A 120 -13.07 11.63 -17.46
C GLY A 120 -12.35 12.64 -16.55
N GLY A 121 -11.30 12.22 -15.82
CA GLY A 121 -10.59 13.09 -14.88
C GLY A 121 -9.40 12.40 -14.21
N ALA A 122 -8.52 13.21 -13.60
CA ALA A 122 -7.36 12.77 -12.83
C ALA A 122 -7.64 12.80 -11.33
N PRO A 123 -6.94 11.98 -10.52
CA PRO A 123 -7.23 11.86 -9.10
C PRO A 123 -6.69 13.05 -8.29
N LEU A 124 -7.16 13.28 -7.05
CA LEU A 124 -6.50 14.23 -6.13
C LEU A 124 -5.05 13.83 -5.87
N VAL A 125 -4.88 12.55 -5.55
CA VAL A 125 -3.62 11.98 -5.12
C VAL A 125 -3.29 10.73 -5.92
N LEU A 126 -2.02 10.62 -6.33
CA LEU A 126 -1.45 9.40 -6.87
C LEU A 126 -0.52 8.79 -5.82
N GLN A 127 -0.91 7.64 -5.28
CA GLN A 127 -0.12 6.85 -4.34
C GLN A 127 0.80 5.88 -5.09
N VAL A 128 2.10 6.01 -4.86
CA VAL A 128 3.16 5.21 -5.52
C VAL A 128 4.23 4.81 -4.52
N ASP A 129 5.04 3.81 -4.87
CA ASP A 129 6.26 3.51 -4.14
C ASP A 129 7.43 4.43 -4.59
N ASN A 130 8.67 4.07 -4.22
CA ASN A 130 9.87 4.84 -4.58
C ASN A 130 10.65 4.23 -5.76
N GLY A 131 9.99 3.41 -6.60
CA GLY A 131 10.57 2.86 -7.81
C GLY A 131 11.00 3.95 -8.80
N ALA A 132 12.04 3.66 -9.59
CA ALA A 132 12.67 4.63 -10.50
C ALA A 132 11.68 5.25 -11.49
N ALA A 133 10.71 4.47 -11.98
CA ALA A 133 9.65 4.96 -12.86
C ALA A 133 8.79 6.04 -12.18
N TYR A 134 8.54 5.89 -10.88
CA TYR A 134 7.68 6.78 -10.12
C TYR A 134 8.42 7.97 -9.49
N THR A 135 9.74 8.00 -9.58
CA THR A 135 10.59 9.17 -9.28
C THR A 135 11.05 9.90 -10.53
N SER A 136 10.57 9.49 -11.71
CA SER A 136 10.96 10.09 -12.98
C SER A 136 10.45 11.52 -13.15
N GLN A 137 11.21 12.33 -13.88
CA GLN A 137 10.81 13.67 -14.28
C GLN A 137 9.47 13.67 -15.05
N ALA A 138 9.30 12.72 -15.98
CA ALA A 138 8.08 12.60 -16.78
C ALA A 138 6.81 12.44 -15.92
N LEU A 139 6.86 11.61 -14.87
CA LEU A 139 5.73 11.47 -13.96
C LEU A 139 5.53 12.75 -13.13
N GLY A 140 6.60 13.39 -12.68
CA GLY A 140 6.54 14.65 -11.95
C GLY A 140 5.85 15.76 -12.74
N GLU A 141 6.23 15.95 -14.02
CA GLU A 141 5.62 16.92 -14.93
C GLU A 141 4.14 16.61 -15.21
N TRP A 142 3.81 15.33 -15.40
CA TRP A 142 2.43 14.90 -15.56
C TRP A 142 1.58 15.21 -14.33
N CYS A 143 2.07 14.89 -13.14
CA CYS A 143 1.37 15.20 -11.89
C CYS A 143 1.20 16.71 -11.71
N TRP A 144 2.25 17.49 -11.96
CA TRP A 144 2.23 18.94 -11.84
C TRP A 144 1.19 19.58 -12.77
N SER A 145 1.22 19.21 -14.06
CA SER A 145 0.33 19.76 -15.10
C SER A 145 -1.15 19.42 -14.85
N ARG A 146 -1.44 18.29 -14.20
CA ARG A 146 -2.80 17.86 -13.87
C ARG A 146 -3.26 18.23 -12.46
N GLY A 147 -2.41 18.90 -11.68
CA GLY A 147 -2.73 19.20 -10.28
C GLY A 147 -2.92 17.96 -9.41
N VAL A 148 -2.19 16.89 -9.71
CA VAL A 148 -2.17 15.64 -8.93
C VAL A 148 -1.03 15.71 -7.92
N VAL A 149 -1.30 15.37 -6.67
CA VAL A 149 -0.28 15.30 -5.62
C VAL A 149 0.23 13.87 -5.49
N VAL A 150 1.55 13.71 -5.40
CA VAL A 150 2.17 12.38 -5.27
C VAL A 150 2.30 12.01 -3.80
N LEU A 151 1.65 10.92 -3.39
CA LEU A 151 1.75 10.36 -2.04
C LEU A 151 2.68 9.15 -2.05
N ARG A 152 3.94 9.34 -1.63
CA ARG A 152 4.92 8.25 -1.60
C ARG A 152 4.71 7.32 -0.41
N ASN A 153 4.79 6.01 -0.67
CA ASN A 153 4.82 5.00 0.38
C ASN A 153 6.14 5.08 1.17
N ARG A 154 6.04 4.85 2.49
CA ARG A 154 7.23 4.84 3.35
C ARG A 154 8.00 3.53 3.17
N PRO A 155 9.34 3.59 3.06
CA PRO A 155 10.17 2.39 3.06
C PRO A 155 9.88 1.54 4.30
N ARG A 156 9.76 0.22 4.13
CA ARG A 156 9.57 -0.75 5.22
C ARG A 156 8.32 -0.48 6.08
N THR A 157 7.27 0.12 5.52
CA THR A 157 5.99 0.32 6.22
C THR A 157 4.80 -0.27 5.44
N PRO A 158 4.70 -1.62 5.37
CA PRO A 158 3.59 -2.31 4.66
C PRO A 158 2.20 -1.97 5.25
N GLN A 159 2.18 -1.43 6.48
CA GLN A 159 0.98 -0.98 7.18
C GLN A 159 0.18 0.10 6.40
N HIS A 160 0.82 0.84 5.49
CA HIS A 160 0.25 2.04 4.87
C HIS A 160 -0.57 1.80 3.60
N ASN A 161 -0.58 0.59 3.05
CA ASN A 161 -1.36 0.29 1.85
C ASN A 161 -1.93 -1.14 1.80
N PRO A 162 -2.43 -1.70 2.92
CA PRO A 162 -2.75 -3.11 3.01
C PRO A 162 -3.83 -3.53 2.02
N THR A 163 -4.85 -2.68 1.78
CA THR A 163 -5.94 -2.99 0.86
C THR A 163 -5.47 -3.12 -0.60
N VAL A 164 -4.54 -2.26 -1.00
CA VAL A 164 -3.93 -2.34 -2.33
C VAL A 164 -3.02 -3.56 -2.40
N GLU A 165 -2.15 -3.77 -1.41
CA GLU A 165 -1.25 -4.94 -1.34
C GLU A 165 -2.05 -6.27 -1.40
N HIS A 166 -3.14 -6.38 -0.63
CA HIS A 166 -4.02 -7.55 -0.63
C HIS A 166 -4.62 -7.82 -2.00
N GLY A 167 -5.16 -6.79 -2.68
CA GLY A 167 -5.73 -7.02 -4.01
C GLY A 167 -4.68 -7.18 -5.11
N MET A 168 -3.46 -6.64 -4.96
CA MET A 168 -2.34 -6.95 -5.84
C MET A 168 -1.93 -8.42 -5.72
N HIS A 169 -1.83 -8.91 -4.48
CA HIS A 169 -1.58 -10.32 -4.20
C HIS A 169 -2.69 -11.21 -4.75
N GLU A 170 -3.96 -10.85 -4.53
CA GLU A 170 -5.10 -11.60 -5.04
C GLU A 170 -5.15 -11.65 -6.57
N LEU A 171 -4.90 -10.52 -7.23
CA LEU A 171 -4.85 -10.44 -8.69
C LEU A 171 -3.79 -11.38 -9.24
N LYS A 172 -2.59 -11.32 -8.67
CA LYS A 172 -1.47 -12.17 -9.05
C LYS A 172 -1.75 -13.66 -8.81
N TRP A 173 -2.24 -14.00 -7.62
CA TRP A 173 -2.61 -15.37 -7.27
C TRP A 173 -3.70 -15.93 -8.18
N SER A 174 -4.80 -15.19 -8.36
CA SER A 174 -5.95 -15.61 -9.17
C SER A 174 -5.61 -15.69 -10.66
N SER A 175 -4.59 -14.96 -11.11
CA SER A 175 -4.07 -15.04 -12.47
C SER A 175 -2.98 -16.09 -12.65
N GLY A 176 -2.61 -16.84 -11.61
CA GLY A 176 -1.60 -17.90 -11.68
C GLY A 176 -0.23 -17.42 -12.15
N PHE A 177 0.08 -16.15 -11.93
CA PHE A 177 1.39 -15.56 -12.21
C PHE A 177 2.24 -15.51 -10.93
N GLY A 178 3.56 -15.54 -11.06
CA GLY A 178 4.42 -15.68 -9.89
C GLY A 178 5.87 -15.99 -10.19
N ARG A 179 6.60 -16.25 -9.10
CA ARG A 179 7.97 -16.75 -9.19
C ARG A 179 7.96 -18.12 -9.85
N GLY A 180 8.85 -18.33 -10.81
CA GLY A 180 8.97 -19.59 -11.55
C GLY A 180 7.98 -19.76 -12.70
N VAL A 181 7.09 -18.78 -12.94
CA VAL A 181 6.17 -18.83 -14.08
C VAL A 181 6.91 -18.40 -15.35
N HIS A 182 6.80 -19.23 -16.37
CA HIS A 182 7.21 -18.89 -17.73
C HIS A 182 6.08 -18.14 -18.45
N VAL A 183 6.42 -17.05 -19.13
CA VAL A 183 5.47 -16.21 -19.86
C VAL A 183 5.83 -16.24 -21.34
N ASP A 184 5.23 -17.20 -22.04
CA ASP A 184 5.48 -17.45 -23.46
C ASP A 184 4.96 -16.31 -24.34
N ASP A 185 3.78 -15.76 -24.00
CA ASP A 185 3.15 -14.67 -24.73
C ASP A 185 2.64 -13.57 -23.77
N VAL A 186 3.27 -12.39 -23.86
CA VAL A 186 2.92 -11.18 -23.11
C VAL A 186 1.47 -10.74 -23.37
N ARG A 187 0.98 -10.89 -24.61
CA ARG A 187 -0.39 -10.54 -24.99
C ARG A 187 -1.39 -11.47 -24.32
N ARG A 188 -1.17 -12.78 -24.39
CA ARG A 188 -2.00 -13.77 -23.69
C ARG A 188 -1.95 -13.56 -22.17
N ALA A 189 -0.79 -13.23 -21.62
CA ALA A 189 -0.66 -12.92 -20.21
C ALA A 189 -1.48 -11.68 -19.82
N ARG A 190 -1.43 -10.62 -20.63
CA ARG A 190 -2.27 -9.43 -20.49
C ARG A 190 -3.76 -9.76 -20.52
N GLU A 191 -4.22 -10.51 -21.52
CA GLU A 191 -5.62 -10.91 -21.65
C GLU A 191 -6.10 -11.68 -20.43
N ARG A 192 -5.28 -12.61 -19.92
CA ARG A 192 -5.56 -13.41 -18.72
C ARG A 192 -5.69 -12.53 -17.48
N ILE A 193 -4.70 -11.69 -17.18
CA ILE A 193 -4.72 -10.87 -15.96
C ILE A 193 -5.84 -9.82 -16.00
N VAL A 194 -6.12 -9.23 -17.16
CA VAL A 194 -7.24 -8.28 -17.33
C VAL A 194 -8.58 -8.99 -17.13
N ARG A 195 -8.75 -10.20 -17.66
CA ARG A 195 -9.96 -11.02 -17.44
C ARG A 195 -10.16 -11.34 -15.96
N VAL A 196 -9.08 -11.73 -15.27
CA VAL A 196 -9.12 -12.03 -13.83
C VAL A 196 -9.44 -10.77 -13.02
N ALA A 197 -8.80 -9.63 -13.30
CA ALA A 197 -9.10 -8.36 -12.65
C ALA A 197 -10.59 -8.00 -12.80
N ARG A 198 -11.14 -8.08 -14.01
CA ARG A 198 -12.57 -7.86 -14.26
C ARG A 198 -13.45 -8.83 -13.46
N GLY A 199 -13.08 -10.11 -13.40
CA GLY A 199 -13.80 -11.11 -12.63
C GLY A 199 -13.81 -10.82 -11.12
N ILE A 200 -12.67 -10.40 -10.56
CA ILE A 200 -12.56 -9.98 -9.16
C ILE A 200 -13.46 -8.76 -8.93
N ASP A 201 -13.39 -7.76 -9.80
CA ASP A 201 -14.08 -6.49 -9.61
C ASP A 201 -15.61 -6.59 -9.78
N THR A 202 -16.10 -7.53 -10.60
CA THR A 202 -17.53 -7.63 -10.96
C THR A 202 -18.28 -8.77 -10.28
N ARG A 203 -17.60 -9.77 -9.70
CA ARG A 203 -18.25 -10.98 -9.16
C ARG A 203 -18.00 -11.25 -7.69
N ARG A 204 -17.09 -10.51 -7.04
CA ARG A 204 -16.69 -10.75 -5.64
C ARG A 204 -17.18 -9.65 -4.72
N PRO A 205 -18.36 -9.79 -4.11
CA PRO A 205 -18.80 -8.89 -3.04
C PRO A 205 -17.88 -9.01 -1.82
N ARG A 206 -17.69 -7.91 -1.07
CA ARG A 206 -16.85 -7.88 0.13
C ARG A 206 -17.62 -7.32 1.32
N CYS A 207 -17.55 -8.01 2.46
CA CYS A 207 -18.12 -7.51 3.72
C CYS A 207 -17.56 -6.12 4.10
N THR A 208 -16.28 -5.88 3.82
CA THR A 208 -15.61 -4.58 4.04
C THR A 208 -16.12 -3.45 3.13
N ARG A 209 -17.11 -3.72 2.26
CA ARG A 209 -17.72 -2.77 1.32
C ARG A 209 -19.23 -2.94 1.31
N SER A 210 -19.82 -3.25 2.46
CA SER A 210 -21.27 -3.47 2.59
C SER A 210 -21.80 -4.53 1.62
N TRP A 211 -21.00 -5.57 1.37
CA TRP A 211 -21.30 -6.66 0.43
C TRP A 211 -21.46 -6.22 -1.04
N LEU A 212 -20.91 -5.07 -1.41
CA LEU A 212 -20.81 -4.64 -2.81
C LEU A 212 -19.56 -5.23 -3.48
N THR A 213 -19.66 -5.47 -4.78
CA THR A 213 -18.50 -5.69 -5.65
C THR A 213 -17.69 -4.40 -5.81
N ALA A 214 -16.46 -4.49 -6.32
CA ALA A 214 -15.64 -3.28 -6.51
C ALA A 214 -16.28 -2.31 -7.53
N VAL A 215 -16.93 -2.83 -8.57
CA VAL A 215 -17.65 -1.99 -9.55
C VAL A 215 -18.88 -1.31 -8.94
N GLU A 216 -19.65 -2.01 -8.12
CA GLU A 216 -20.82 -1.43 -7.45
C GLU A 216 -20.39 -0.37 -6.43
N ALA A 217 -19.37 -0.65 -5.61
CA ALA A 217 -18.81 0.31 -4.67
C ALA A 217 -18.27 1.56 -5.39
N ASP A 218 -17.58 1.40 -6.52
CA ASP A 218 -17.08 2.51 -7.34
C ASP A 218 -18.21 3.39 -7.90
N ARG A 219 -19.34 2.79 -8.29
CA ARG A 219 -20.50 3.53 -8.78
C ARG A 219 -21.24 4.26 -7.64
N ALA A 220 -21.36 3.62 -6.49
CA ALA A 220 -22.05 4.16 -5.32
C ALA A 220 -21.27 5.28 -4.62
N ALA A 221 -19.94 5.26 -4.69
CA ALA A 221 -19.10 6.26 -4.04
C ALA A 221 -19.23 7.65 -4.70
N PRO A 222 -19.33 8.73 -3.90
CA PRO A 222 -19.30 10.09 -4.42
C PRO A 222 -17.94 10.37 -5.06
N HIS A 223 -17.91 11.22 -6.09
CA HIS A 223 -16.66 11.71 -6.66
C HIS A 223 -16.02 12.77 -5.75
N TRP A 224 -14.68 12.88 -5.73
CA TRP A 224 -13.97 13.84 -4.87
C TRP A 224 -14.41 15.29 -5.04
N SER A 225 -14.99 15.64 -6.19
CA SER A 225 -15.54 16.98 -6.45
C SER A 225 -16.73 17.34 -5.57
N ALA A 226 -17.35 16.38 -4.88
CA ALA A 226 -18.36 16.66 -3.86
C ALA A 226 -17.78 17.25 -2.56
N TYR A 227 -16.47 17.11 -2.34
CA TYR A 227 -15.78 17.53 -1.12
C TYR A 227 -14.93 18.78 -1.32
N THR A 228 -14.40 18.99 -2.53
CA THR A 228 -13.45 20.07 -2.80
C THR A 228 -13.32 20.35 -4.29
N THR A 229 -12.65 21.46 -4.63
CA THR A 229 -12.19 21.72 -6.00
C THR A 229 -10.72 21.33 -6.14
N ARG A 230 -10.27 21.08 -7.37
CA ARG A 230 -8.85 20.82 -7.65
C ARG A 230 -7.94 21.92 -7.12
N ALA A 231 -8.31 23.17 -7.42
CA ALA A 231 -7.56 24.34 -6.99
C ALA A 231 -7.56 24.49 -5.47
N GLY A 232 -8.72 24.30 -4.83
CA GLY A 232 -8.85 24.36 -3.37
C GLY A 232 -7.98 23.32 -2.65
N PHE A 233 -8.02 22.07 -3.10
CA PHE A 233 -7.13 21.02 -2.58
C PHE A 233 -5.66 21.38 -2.77
N ARG A 234 -5.28 21.82 -3.98
CA ARG A 234 -3.89 22.15 -4.31
C ARG A 234 -3.36 23.30 -3.45
N THR A 235 -4.15 24.35 -3.24
CA THR A 235 -3.74 25.45 -2.36
C THR A 235 -3.53 24.96 -0.93
N LYS A 236 -4.50 24.25 -0.35
CA LYS A 236 -4.41 23.74 1.03
C LYS A 236 -3.19 22.84 1.22
N VAL A 237 -2.99 21.86 0.34
CA VAL A 237 -1.89 20.92 0.46
C VAL A 237 -0.53 21.58 0.21
N THR A 238 -0.43 22.56 -0.69
CA THR A 238 0.81 23.32 -0.87
C THR A 238 1.16 24.13 0.37
N CYS A 239 0.21 24.84 0.99
CA CYS A 239 0.45 25.55 2.25
C CYS A 239 0.93 24.59 3.34
N ALA A 240 0.23 23.48 3.55
CA ALA A 240 0.59 22.46 4.54
C ALA A 240 1.97 21.84 4.28
N LEU A 241 2.33 21.64 3.01
CA LEU A 241 3.65 21.12 2.63
C LEU A 241 4.78 22.13 2.93
N VAL A 242 4.58 23.41 2.63
CA VAL A 242 5.58 24.45 2.93
C VAL A 242 5.84 24.49 4.43
N GLU A 243 4.77 24.58 5.23
CA GLU A 243 4.87 24.63 6.70
C GLU A 243 5.56 23.38 7.25
N ALA A 244 5.15 22.18 6.82
CA ALA A 244 5.70 20.93 7.32
C ALA A 244 7.19 20.71 6.97
N LEU A 245 7.71 21.41 5.95
CA LEU A 245 9.09 21.25 5.48
C LEU A 245 10.08 22.23 6.09
N LEU A 246 9.64 23.31 6.76
CA LEU A 246 10.52 24.37 7.27
C LEU A 246 11.64 23.86 8.18
N ASP A 247 11.34 22.92 9.08
CA ASP A 247 12.29 22.42 10.10
C ASP A 247 12.85 21.02 9.79
N CYS A 248 12.64 20.53 8.55
CA CYS A 248 13.08 19.19 8.19
C CYS A 248 14.60 19.15 7.94
N THR A 249 15.35 18.46 8.81
CA THR A 249 16.81 18.33 8.71
C THR A 249 17.29 17.10 7.94
N SER A 250 16.38 16.26 7.42
CA SER A 250 16.74 15.06 6.65
C SER A 250 15.67 14.63 5.66
N ARG A 251 16.09 13.96 4.57
CA ARG A 251 15.16 13.34 3.60
C ARG A 251 14.17 12.36 4.22
N ALA A 252 14.50 11.75 5.36
CA ALA A 252 13.58 10.88 6.09
C ALA A 252 12.52 11.68 6.85
N ALA A 253 12.90 12.82 7.43
CA ALA A 253 11.98 13.77 8.05
C ALA A 253 11.06 14.41 6.99
N GLU A 254 11.62 14.91 5.89
CA GLU A 254 10.86 15.50 4.77
C GLU A 254 9.79 14.52 4.26
N ARG A 255 10.16 13.26 3.96
CA ARG A 255 9.20 12.26 3.49
C ARG A 255 8.08 11.96 4.49
N ARG A 256 8.38 12.04 5.79
CA ARG A 256 7.38 11.86 6.85
C ARG A 256 6.45 13.08 6.91
N ALA A 257 7.02 14.28 6.91
CA ALA A 257 6.32 15.54 6.95
C ALA A 257 5.41 15.72 5.73
N CYS A 258 5.91 15.50 4.51
CA CYS A 258 5.10 15.57 3.30
C CYS A 258 3.92 14.60 3.34
N ARG A 259 4.17 13.36 3.76
CA ARG A 259 3.11 12.35 3.85
C ARG A 259 2.04 12.75 4.87
N GLU A 260 2.45 13.24 6.03
CA GLU A 260 1.51 13.69 7.05
C GLU A 260 0.70 14.90 6.58
N ALA A 261 1.34 15.89 5.96
CA ALA A 261 0.67 17.07 5.42
C ALA A 261 -0.42 16.70 4.40
N ILE A 262 -0.08 15.84 3.42
CA ILE A 262 -1.04 15.40 2.40
C ILE A 262 -2.24 14.68 3.03
N LEU A 263 -1.97 13.75 3.95
CA LEU A 263 -3.03 12.97 4.60
C LEU A 263 -3.89 13.84 5.53
N ALA A 264 -3.29 14.76 6.27
CA ALA A 264 -4.01 15.70 7.12
C ALA A 264 -4.92 16.63 6.29
N THR A 265 -4.46 17.13 5.15
CA THR A 265 -5.29 17.93 4.24
C THR A 265 -6.48 17.12 3.70
N LEU A 266 -6.28 15.85 3.33
CA LEU A 266 -7.38 14.99 2.88
C LEU A 266 -8.39 14.70 4.01
N GLU A 267 -7.94 14.56 5.25
CA GLU A 267 -8.81 14.40 6.42
C GLU A 267 -9.60 15.67 6.73
N GLU A 268 -8.95 16.84 6.69
CA GLU A 268 -9.60 18.14 6.89
C GLU A 268 -10.74 18.34 5.88
N LEU A 269 -10.54 17.89 4.63
CA LEU A 269 -11.54 17.91 3.57
C LEU A 269 -12.57 16.77 3.65
N SER A 270 -12.52 15.92 4.68
CA SER A 270 -13.38 14.75 4.85
C SER A 270 -13.34 13.75 3.68
N VAL A 271 -12.28 13.79 2.87
CA VAL A 271 -12.06 12.87 1.74
C VAL A 271 -11.60 11.50 2.24
N ILE A 272 -10.87 11.49 3.36
CA ILE A 272 -10.40 10.26 4.02
C ILE A 272 -10.68 10.31 5.52
N THR A 273 -10.63 9.14 6.16
CA THR A 273 -10.52 8.99 7.62
C THR A 273 -9.34 8.10 7.93
N ARG A 274 -8.47 8.50 8.88
CA ARG A 274 -7.43 7.62 9.40
C ARG A 274 -7.76 7.10 10.79
N THR A 275 -7.53 5.82 11.00
CA THR A 275 -7.65 5.16 12.31
C THR A 275 -6.32 4.57 12.73
N ARG A 276 -6.06 4.51 14.04
CA ARG A 276 -4.90 3.81 14.61
C ARG A 276 -5.42 2.70 15.52
N GLY A 277 -5.07 1.45 15.22
CA GLY A 277 -5.56 0.29 15.98
C GLY A 277 -7.09 0.16 15.98
N GLY A 278 -7.76 0.64 14.92
CA GLY A 278 -9.22 0.62 14.80
C GLY A 278 -9.96 1.75 15.52
N ARG A 279 -9.27 2.66 16.21
CA ARG A 279 -9.88 3.86 16.80
C ARG A 279 -9.65 5.09 15.91
N SER A 280 -10.68 5.93 15.76
CA SER A 280 -10.55 7.25 15.11
C SER A 280 -9.59 8.15 15.89
N ARG A 281 -8.78 8.97 15.20
CA ARG A 281 -7.89 9.96 15.86
C ARG A 281 -8.66 10.98 16.69
N SER A 282 -9.91 11.32 16.32
CA SER A 282 -10.76 12.23 17.10
C SER A 282 -11.08 11.70 18.50
N ALA A 283 -11.16 10.37 18.68
CA ALA A 283 -11.38 9.75 19.98
C ALA A 283 -10.09 9.68 20.84
N GLN A 284 -8.91 9.73 20.22
CA GLN A 284 -7.62 9.67 20.92
C GLN A 284 -7.17 11.02 21.49
N CYS A 285 -7.55 12.14 20.88
CA CYS A 285 -7.24 13.47 21.45
C CYS A 285 -8.00 13.73 22.76
N ALA A 286 -9.16 13.09 22.96
CA ALA A 286 -9.92 13.19 24.21
C ALA A 286 -9.27 12.44 25.39
N GLU A 287 -8.55 11.33 25.13
CA GLU A 287 -7.89 10.54 26.19
C GLU A 287 -6.51 11.10 26.61
N ILE A 288 -5.91 12.03 25.87
CA ILE A 288 -4.61 12.64 26.23
C ILE A 288 -4.78 13.90 27.09
N ILE A 289 -6.02 14.42 27.20
CA ILE A 289 -6.34 15.65 27.94
C ILE A 289 -7.14 15.35 29.23
N SER A 290 -7.47 14.08 29.51
CA SER A 290 -8.07 13.61 30.77
C SER A 290 -7.06 12.88 31.64
#